data_AF-A0A165S9S8-F1
#
_entry.id   AF-A0A165S9S8-F1
#
_cell.length_a   1.000
_cell.length_b   1.000
_cell.length_c   1.000
_cell.angle_alpha   90.00
_cell.angle_beta   90.00
_cell.angle_gamma   90.00
#
_symmetry.space_group_name_H-M   'P 1'
#
loop_
_entity.id
_entity.type
_entity.pdbx_description
1 polymer ?
#
loop_
_entity_poly.entity_id
_entity_poly.type
_entity_poly.pdbx_seq_one_letter_code
_entity_poly.pdbx_strand_id
1 'polypeptide(L)'
;MSLLATYTQDLTKVVAANPDQYQTIGRNQEIEQLVETLCRKNKRNPLVIAPPGVGKTNLIEGLAKRIVTQQVPPELQAQPIYVLELAQLKQSDQNFMGLFKSLLTELQANQAMVFIDEIHTIVGTGSDGDNALDVSNVLKPALARGEITLIGATTTKEYHRYLEKDGALARRFDVIQLAEPGVLASYQILAGLKASYEAYHDLTIDATATKTAVDYAVRYLPDRYLPDKAFDLLDESCAYAKAHALKAVTPVTVAKVIEQRKHIPLHQIMKNRQAQLNDVQHRLNQNIKGQPQAIQGVLDALTLYFAGFQDPTKPISSFLFLGMPGTGKTETAKQLAQAMFGSPDALIRFDMSEYNDQDAVHRLLGTADAGGTLTEAVKHQPFAIVLLDEIEKGSHDVQDLFLQVLQDGILHDSDDQPVSFKNTIIIMTTNLAAKVVNDQQQFNHLRQGEQRQLQFKTVVEKALKNEFRPEFVNRIEHKIIFNMLDEKIGLAIATKYLTEFKATLAQRQLKVDFSPEVARYLATVGFDMTNGARPIAYLLNEKIKAALARVLLQQDATQVTKYHYLVRVVGRWPGVFQGQKDRFGDLKVIIEAR
;
A
#
# COMPACT_ATOMS: atom_id res chain seq x y z
N MET A 1 -33.41 42.51 1.26
CA MET A 1 -32.96 41.43 2.16
C MET A 1 -31.63 41.84 2.76
N SER A 2 -31.35 41.44 4.00
CA SER A 2 -30.02 41.61 4.62
C SER A 2 -28.96 40.87 3.81
N LEU A 3 -27.73 41.40 3.70
CA LEU A 3 -26.65 40.70 2.99
C LEU A 3 -26.24 39.45 3.76
N LEU A 4 -26.32 39.47 5.09
CA LEU A 4 -26.12 38.29 5.94
C LEU A 4 -27.10 37.19 5.56
N ALA A 5 -28.40 37.48 5.52
CA ALA A 5 -29.40 36.47 5.15
C ALA A 5 -29.25 35.91 3.72
N THR A 6 -28.53 36.62 2.85
CA THR A 6 -28.35 36.23 1.44
C THR A 6 -27.06 35.43 1.23
N TYR A 7 -25.96 35.80 1.89
CA TYR A 7 -24.62 35.25 1.64
C TYR A 7 -24.03 34.49 2.82
N THR A 8 -24.77 34.38 3.92
CA THR A 8 -24.34 33.61 5.10
C THR A 8 -25.45 32.72 5.65
N GLN A 9 -25.01 31.68 6.36
CA GLN A 9 -25.89 30.83 7.16
C GLN A 9 -25.66 31.12 8.64
N ASP A 10 -26.72 31.44 9.39
CA ASP A 10 -26.66 31.59 10.85
C ASP A 10 -26.50 30.21 11.50
N LEU A 11 -25.26 29.83 11.81
CA LEU A 11 -24.93 28.54 12.41
C LEU A 11 -25.53 28.41 13.80
N THR A 12 -25.50 29.48 14.58
CA THR A 12 -26.07 29.49 15.94
C THR A 12 -27.57 29.20 15.92
N LYS A 13 -28.31 29.76 14.97
CA LYS A 13 -29.73 29.47 14.78
C LYS A 13 -30.01 28.04 14.30
N VAL A 14 -29.17 27.53 13.39
CA VAL A 14 -29.26 26.14 12.91
C VAL A 14 -29.03 25.16 14.06
N VAL A 15 -27.98 25.36 14.85
CA VAL A 15 -27.66 24.51 16.01
C VAL A 15 -28.72 24.64 17.10
N ALA A 16 -29.30 25.82 17.32
CA ALA A 16 -30.36 26.03 18.29
C ALA A 16 -31.63 25.21 18.00
N ALA A 17 -31.89 24.85 16.74
CA ALA A 17 -33.04 24.02 16.39
C ALA A 17 -32.92 22.59 16.93
N ASN A 18 -31.71 22.04 17.03
CA ASN A 18 -31.48 20.70 17.57
C ASN A 18 -30.06 20.54 18.18
N PRO A 19 -29.78 21.13 19.35
CA PRO A 19 -28.42 21.18 19.91
C PRO A 19 -27.81 19.81 20.19
N ASP A 20 -28.62 18.80 20.45
CA ASP A 20 -28.17 17.45 20.78
C ASP A 20 -27.56 16.71 19.59
N GLN A 21 -27.88 17.13 18.36
CA GLN A 21 -27.32 16.58 17.12
C GLN A 21 -25.85 16.99 16.91
N TYR A 22 -25.44 18.15 17.42
CA TYR A 22 -24.11 18.74 17.19
C TYR A 22 -23.12 18.36 18.30
N GLN A 23 -22.77 17.07 18.41
CA GLN A 23 -21.79 16.61 19.41
C GLN A 23 -20.37 16.58 18.86
N THR A 24 -19.47 17.24 19.57
CA THR A 24 -18.03 17.18 19.32
C THR A 24 -17.37 16.20 20.30
N ILE A 25 -17.02 15.03 19.78
CA ILE A 25 -16.39 13.98 20.60
C ILE A 25 -14.88 14.22 20.66
N GLY A 26 -14.34 14.32 21.88
CA GLY A 26 -12.89 14.41 22.12
C GLY A 26 -12.25 15.74 21.71
N ARG A 27 -13.04 16.79 21.44
CA ARG A 27 -12.54 18.13 21.01
C ARG A 27 -12.73 19.24 22.04
N ASN A 28 -12.89 18.88 23.31
CA ASN A 28 -13.21 19.84 24.36
C ASN A 28 -12.09 20.87 24.58
N GLN A 29 -10.83 20.44 24.48
CA GLN A 29 -9.66 21.31 24.67
C GLN A 29 -9.55 22.33 23.53
N GLU A 30 -9.76 21.91 22.29
CA GLU A 30 -9.68 22.81 21.13
C GLU A 30 -10.85 23.81 21.11
N ILE A 31 -12.05 23.41 21.56
CA ILE A 31 -13.17 24.34 21.74
C ILE A 31 -12.88 25.34 22.87
N GLU A 32 -12.23 24.91 23.94
CA GLU A 32 -11.82 25.80 25.03
C GLU A 32 -10.77 26.81 24.57
N GLN A 33 -9.79 26.37 23.77
CA GLN A 33 -8.83 27.26 23.10
C GLN A 33 -9.53 28.27 22.19
N LEU A 34 -10.53 27.85 21.40
CA LEU A 34 -11.33 28.77 20.59
C LEU A 34 -11.99 29.85 21.45
N VAL A 35 -12.64 29.45 22.55
CA VAL A 35 -13.29 30.38 23.48
C VAL A 35 -12.26 31.34 24.10
N GLU A 36 -11.11 30.83 24.57
CA GLU A 36 -10.04 31.65 25.12
C GLU A 36 -9.52 32.68 24.12
N THR A 37 -9.27 32.27 22.88
CA THR A 37 -8.82 33.16 21.79
C THR A 37 -9.85 34.25 21.49
N LEU A 38 -11.13 33.88 21.38
CA LEU A 38 -12.23 34.83 21.11
C LEU A 38 -12.40 35.87 22.22
N CYS A 39 -12.09 35.51 23.47
CA CYS A 39 -12.14 36.41 24.63
C CYS A 39 -10.92 37.33 24.76
N ARG A 40 -9.85 37.17 23.95
CA ARG A 40 -8.65 38.01 24.05
C ARG A 40 -8.95 39.47 23.69
N LYS A 41 -8.13 40.40 24.20
CA LYS A 41 -8.20 41.82 23.78
C LYS A 41 -7.60 42.07 22.40
N ASN A 42 -6.54 41.33 22.05
CA ASN A 42 -5.81 41.39 20.79
C ASN A 42 -5.72 39.97 20.20
N LYS A 43 -5.65 39.84 18.87
CA LYS A 43 -5.65 38.54 18.16
C LYS A 43 -6.88 37.67 18.50
N ARG A 44 -8.06 38.27 18.42
CA ARG A 44 -9.35 37.62 18.70
C ARG A 44 -9.85 36.74 17.55
N ASN A 45 -8.96 36.38 16.63
CA ASN A 45 -9.32 35.71 15.38
C ASN A 45 -8.65 34.34 15.38
N PRO A 46 -9.35 33.27 15.78
CA PRO A 46 -8.80 31.94 15.70
C PRO A 46 -8.67 31.49 14.23
N LEU A 47 -7.56 30.82 13.93
CA LEU A 47 -7.32 30.14 12.66
C LEU A 47 -7.07 28.65 12.94
N VAL A 48 -8.03 27.81 12.57
CA VAL A 48 -7.96 26.37 12.74
C VAL A 48 -7.18 25.76 11.57
N ILE A 49 -6.03 25.15 11.87
CA ILE A 49 -5.20 24.44 10.89
C ILE A 49 -5.26 22.94 11.14
N ALA A 50 -5.57 22.16 10.11
CA ALA A 50 -5.67 20.70 10.22
C ALA A 50 -5.53 20.03 8.85
N PRO A 51 -5.06 18.78 8.76
CA PRO A 51 -5.25 17.97 7.56
C PRO A 51 -6.73 17.93 7.10
N PRO A 52 -6.99 17.64 5.81
CA PRO A 52 -8.36 17.49 5.31
C PRO A 52 -9.08 16.33 6.02
N GLY A 53 -10.38 16.48 6.25
CA GLY A 53 -11.22 15.42 6.84
C GLY A 53 -11.16 15.26 8.36
N VAL A 54 -10.33 16.02 9.08
CA VAL A 54 -10.15 15.89 10.54
C VAL A 54 -11.31 16.46 11.39
N GLY A 55 -12.25 17.18 10.75
CA GLY A 55 -13.44 17.74 11.40
C GLY A 55 -13.31 19.21 11.83
N LYS A 56 -12.72 20.07 10.99
CA LYS A 56 -12.60 21.52 11.24
C LYS A 56 -13.97 22.20 11.40
N THR A 57 -14.90 21.91 10.50
CA THR A 57 -16.27 22.45 10.53
C THR A 57 -17.02 21.99 11.79
N ASN A 58 -16.95 20.70 12.13
CA ASN A 58 -17.55 20.16 13.37
C ASN A 58 -17.03 20.84 14.63
N LEU A 59 -15.76 21.27 14.66
CA LEU A 59 -15.22 22.03 15.79
C LEU A 59 -15.99 23.34 16.01
N ILE A 60 -16.35 24.03 14.92
CA ILE A 60 -17.10 25.29 14.96
C ILE A 60 -18.57 25.06 15.31
N GLU A 61 -19.16 23.96 14.84
CA GLU A 61 -20.49 23.53 15.27
C GLU A 61 -20.53 23.26 16.79
N GLY A 62 -19.48 22.64 17.34
CA GLY A 62 -19.33 22.44 18.78
C GLY A 62 -19.22 23.74 19.57
N LEU A 63 -18.52 24.74 19.02
CA LEU A 63 -18.48 26.09 19.59
C LEU A 63 -19.87 26.73 19.56
N ALA A 64 -20.57 26.67 18.42
CA ALA A 64 -21.93 27.19 18.28
C ALA A 64 -22.90 26.53 19.28
N LYS A 65 -22.77 25.22 19.50
CA LYS A 65 -23.52 24.52 20.56
C LYS A 65 -23.23 25.09 21.93
N ARG A 66 -21.96 25.29 22.31
CA ARG A 66 -21.61 25.87 23.62
C ARG A 66 -22.18 27.27 23.80
N ILE A 67 -22.21 28.09 22.74
CA ILE A 67 -22.85 29.42 22.76
C ILE A 67 -24.35 29.28 23.05
N VAL A 68 -25.07 28.44 22.29
CA VAL A 68 -26.51 28.21 22.46
C VAL A 68 -26.85 27.66 23.85
N THR A 69 -26.03 26.75 24.37
CA THR A 69 -26.23 26.15 25.70
C THR A 69 -25.67 27.00 26.85
N GLN A 70 -25.21 28.22 26.58
CA GLN A 70 -24.63 29.15 27.57
C GLN A 70 -23.42 28.57 28.34
N GLN A 71 -22.64 27.70 27.69
CA GLN A 71 -21.41 27.10 28.21
C GLN A 71 -20.15 27.89 27.80
N VAL A 72 -20.33 29.17 27.49
CA VAL A 72 -19.26 30.14 27.16
C VAL A 72 -19.42 31.39 28.03
N PRO A 73 -18.37 32.22 28.18
CA PRO A 73 -18.46 33.49 28.89
C PRO A 73 -19.58 34.41 28.34
N PRO A 74 -20.22 35.24 29.19
CA PRO A 74 -21.37 36.07 28.80
C PRO A 74 -21.13 36.95 27.56
N GLU A 75 -19.89 37.38 27.36
CA GLU A 75 -19.48 38.21 26.22
C GLU A 75 -19.68 37.51 24.87
N LEU A 76 -19.51 36.17 24.84
CA LEU A 76 -19.68 35.37 23.63
C LEU A 76 -21.11 34.85 23.45
N GLN A 77 -21.92 34.80 24.52
CA GLN A 77 -23.30 34.31 24.44
C GLN A 77 -24.19 35.19 23.54
N ALA A 78 -23.88 36.49 23.45
CA ALA A 78 -24.62 37.44 22.62
C ALA A 78 -24.10 37.54 21.18
N GLN A 79 -23.08 36.76 20.80
CA GLN A 79 -22.42 36.86 19.49
C GLN A 79 -22.78 35.65 18.62
N PRO A 80 -23.67 35.79 17.62
CA PRO A 80 -24.00 34.71 16.71
C PRO A 80 -22.84 34.40 15.75
N ILE A 81 -22.77 33.15 15.28
CA ILE A 81 -21.79 32.71 14.28
C ILE A 81 -22.47 32.59 12.92
N TYR A 82 -21.96 33.31 11.92
CA TYR A 82 -22.40 33.20 10.53
C TYR A 82 -21.34 32.50 9.68
N VAL A 83 -21.74 31.44 8.95
CA VAL A 83 -20.88 30.78 7.96
C VAL A 83 -20.98 31.53 6.65
N LEU A 84 -19.85 31.95 6.09
CA LEU A 84 -19.81 32.66 4.82
C LEU A 84 -19.87 31.68 3.64
N GLU A 85 -20.85 31.87 2.76
CA GLU A 85 -20.99 31.07 1.54
C GLU A 85 -20.25 31.72 0.37
N LEU A 86 -18.95 31.45 0.27
CA LEU A 86 -18.08 32.05 -0.76
C LEU A 86 -18.53 31.76 -2.19
N ALA A 87 -19.12 30.61 -2.46
CA ALA A 87 -19.60 30.23 -3.79
C ALA A 87 -20.72 31.17 -4.27
N GLN A 88 -21.69 31.47 -3.39
CA GLN A 88 -22.78 32.40 -3.71
C GLN A 88 -22.24 33.81 -3.95
N LEU A 89 -21.30 34.26 -3.10
CA LEU A 89 -20.70 35.59 -3.19
C LEU A 89 -19.88 35.78 -4.48
N LYS A 90 -19.22 34.72 -4.97
CA LYS A 90 -18.47 34.73 -6.24
C LYS A 90 -19.36 34.73 -7.48
N GLN A 91 -20.52 34.08 -7.43
CA GLN A 91 -21.47 34.04 -8.55
C GLN A 91 -22.20 35.38 -8.76
N SER A 92 -22.33 36.18 -7.70
CA SER A 92 -23.27 37.29 -7.67
C SER A 92 -22.81 38.62 -8.29
N ASP A 93 -21.51 38.89 -8.56
CA ASP A 93 -21.16 40.24 -9.07
C ASP A 93 -19.75 40.43 -9.66
N GLN A 94 -19.62 41.41 -10.58
CA GLN A 94 -18.35 42.04 -10.98
C GLN A 94 -17.75 42.89 -9.84
N ASN A 95 -18.52 43.17 -8.77
CA ASN A 95 -18.13 44.01 -7.62
C ASN A 95 -18.06 43.23 -6.28
N PHE A 96 -17.42 42.06 -6.29
CA PHE A 96 -17.18 41.23 -5.10
C PHE A 96 -16.65 42.03 -3.89
N MET A 97 -15.67 42.92 -4.10
CA MET A 97 -15.01 43.66 -3.02
C MET A 97 -15.95 44.64 -2.30
N GLY A 98 -16.85 45.29 -3.04
CA GLY A 98 -17.86 46.19 -2.47
C GLY A 98 -18.89 45.44 -1.63
N LEU A 99 -19.35 44.29 -2.12
CA LEU A 99 -20.26 43.41 -1.39
C LEU A 99 -19.62 42.88 -0.11
N PHE A 100 -18.38 42.40 -0.20
CA PHE A 100 -17.65 41.88 0.96
C PHE A 100 -17.48 42.96 2.04
N LYS A 101 -17.08 44.18 1.66
CA LYS A 101 -16.97 45.30 2.62
C LYS A 101 -18.31 45.66 3.27
N SER A 102 -19.40 45.60 2.50
CA SER A 102 -20.74 45.86 3.02
C SER A 102 -21.18 44.77 4.00
N LEU A 103 -20.85 43.51 3.70
CA LEU A 103 -21.10 42.36 4.58
C LEU A 103 -20.31 42.48 5.89
N LEU A 104 -19.03 42.88 5.85
CA LEU A 104 -18.26 43.16 7.07
C LEU A 104 -18.88 44.26 7.92
N THR A 105 -19.42 45.31 7.28
CA THR A 105 -20.11 46.41 7.97
C THR A 105 -21.36 45.90 8.68
N GLU A 106 -22.12 45.01 8.04
CA GLU A 106 -23.32 44.40 8.62
C GLU A 106 -22.98 43.43 9.77
N LEU A 107 -21.91 42.63 9.65
CA LEU A 107 -21.40 41.80 10.75
C LEU A 107 -21.02 42.63 11.97
N GLN A 108 -20.31 43.74 11.76
CA GLN A 108 -19.92 44.66 12.82
C GLN A 108 -21.15 45.26 13.53
N ALA A 109 -22.15 45.71 12.76
CA ALA A 109 -23.38 46.29 13.30
C ALA A 109 -24.18 45.29 14.15
N ASN A 110 -24.14 44.00 13.81
CA ASN A 110 -24.81 42.93 14.54
C ASN A 110 -23.95 42.28 15.62
N GLN A 111 -22.73 42.77 15.88
CA GLN A 111 -21.76 42.16 16.80
C GLN A 111 -21.57 40.66 16.56
N ALA A 112 -21.55 40.26 15.29
CA ALA A 112 -21.55 38.87 14.89
C ALA A 112 -20.15 38.38 14.52
N MET A 113 -19.92 37.08 14.75
CA MET A 113 -18.72 36.38 14.29
C MET A 113 -18.95 35.83 12.89
N VAL A 114 -17.89 35.78 12.08
CA VAL A 114 -17.92 35.13 10.78
C VAL A 114 -16.98 33.93 10.74
N PHE A 115 -17.49 32.80 10.29
CA PHE A 115 -16.73 31.61 9.97
C PHE A 115 -16.49 31.54 8.47
N ILE A 116 -15.22 31.39 8.08
CA ILE A 116 -14.82 31.18 6.68
C ILE A 116 -14.09 29.84 6.62
N ASP A 117 -14.75 28.85 6.04
CA ASP A 117 -14.09 27.60 5.67
C ASP A 117 -13.20 27.85 4.44
N GLU A 118 -12.10 27.12 4.35
CA GLU A 118 -11.10 27.28 3.30
C GLU A 118 -10.67 28.75 3.09
N ILE A 119 -10.33 29.45 4.18
CA ILE A 119 -10.00 30.89 4.14
C ILE A 119 -8.91 31.23 3.13
N HIS A 120 -7.98 30.31 2.85
CA HIS A 120 -6.91 30.50 1.87
C HIS A 120 -7.44 30.86 0.46
N THR A 121 -8.67 30.47 0.11
CA THR A 121 -9.30 30.76 -1.19
C THR A 121 -9.58 32.25 -1.44
N ILE A 122 -9.54 33.08 -0.39
CA ILE A 122 -9.79 34.54 -0.44
C ILE A 122 -8.60 35.40 0.03
N VAL A 123 -7.48 34.78 0.41
CA VAL A 123 -6.26 35.50 0.81
C VAL A 123 -5.01 35.06 0.03
N GLY A 124 -5.14 34.11 -0.89
CA GLY A 124 -4.03 33.67 -1.74
C GLY A 124 -3.55 34.78 -2.68
N THR A 125 -2.26 35.09 -2.62
CA THR A 125 -1.57 35.92 -3.63
C THR A 125 -1.49 35.12 -4.92
N GLY A 126 -2.02 35.67 -6.01
CA GLY A 126 -2.22 35.03 -7.33
C GLY A 126 -0.95 34.50 -8.02
N SER A 127 -0.30 33.50 -7.41
CA SER A 127 0.96 32.92 -7.87
C SER A 127 0.78 31.61 -8.63
N ASP A 128 -0.43 31.03 -8.67
CA ASP A 128 -0.75 29.89 -9.55
C ASP A 128 -2.21 29.98 -10.04
N GLY A 129 -2.42 30.61 -11.21
CA GLY A 129 -3.69 30.57 -11.96
C GLY A 129 -4.82 31.47 -11.45
N ASP A 130 -4.89 32.69 -11.97
CA ASP A 130 -6.04 33.59 -12.28
C ASP A 130 -7.35 33.62 -11.43
N ASN A 131 -7.43 33.00 -10.24
CA ASN A 131 -8.71 32.84 -9.51
C ASN A 131 -8.67 33.12 -8.00
N ALA A 132 -7.52 33.46 -7.42
CA ALA A 132 -7.45 33.85 -6.01
C ALA A 132 -7.83 35.34 -5.87
N LEU A 133 -9.00 35.60 -5.28
CA LEU A 133 -9.44 36.96 -4.95
C LEU A 133 -8.60 37.48 -3.78
N ASP A 134 -7.84 38.55 -3.96
CA ASP A 134 -7.02 39.13 -2.87
C ASP A 134 -7.86 40.05 -1.97
N VAL A 135 -8.55 39.44 -1.01
CA VAL A 135 -9.37 40.14 0.00
C VAL A 135 -8.54 40.56 1.21
N SER A 136 -7.24 40.21 1.23
CA SER A 136 -6.34 40.46 2.37
C SER A 136 -6.28 41.94 2.74
N ASN A 137 -6.34 42.83 1.74
CA ASN A 137 -6.28 44.28 1.93
C ASN A 137 -7.51 44.87 2.63
N VAL A 138 -8.66 44.20 2.53
CA VAL A 138 -9.90 44.58 3.24
C VAL A 138 -9.93 43.96 4.64
N LEU A 139 -9.46 42.72 4.79
CA LEU A 139 -9.45 42.01 6.07
C LEU A 139 -8.43 42.56 7.06
N LYS A 140 -7.19 42.84 6.62
CA LYS A 140 -6.10 43.35 7.48
C LYS A 140 -6.53 44.52 8.37
N PRO A 141 -7.11 45.61 7.85
CA PRO A 141 -7.53 46.74 8.68
C PRO A 141 -8.70 46.41 9.62
N ALA A 142 -9.70 45.65 9.16
CA ALA A 142 -10.87 45.28 9.97
C ALA A 142 -10.48 44.40 11.17
N LEU A 143 -9.61 43.40 10.93
CA LEU A 143 -9.07 42.52 11.97
C LEU A 143 -8.12 43.26 12.93
N ALA A 144 -7.36 44.26 12.44
CA ALA A 144 -6.46 45.06 13.26
C ALA A 144 -7.20 45.99 14.22
N ARG A 145 -8.32 46.58 13.78
CA ARG A 145 -9.16 47.45 14.60
C ARG A 145 -10.10 46.68 15.52
N GLY A 146 -10.26 45.37 15.31
CA GLY A 146 -11.21 44.54 16.05
C GLY A 146 -12.67 44.88 15.71
N GLU A 147 -12.91 45.36 14.49
CA GLU A 147 -14.27 45.66 13.99
C GLU A 147 -15.07 44.39 13.72
N ILE A 148 -14.36 43.30 13.40
CA ILE A 148 -14.93 41.98 13.13
C ILE A 148 -14.16 40.93 13.91
N THR A 149 -14.87 39.86 14.27
CA THR A 149 -14.29 38.63 14.80
C THR A 149 -14.39 37.55 13.74
N LEU A 150 -13.25 37.03 13.28
CA LEU A 150 -13.18 36.03 12.23
C LEU A 150 -12.64 34.70 12.77
N ILE A 151 -13.36 33.62 12.47
CA ILE A 151 -12.91 32.24 12.66
C ILE A 151 -12.56 31.68 11.28
N GLY A 152 -11.29 31.36 11.05
CA GLY A 152 -10.82 30.79 9.79
C GLY A 152 -10.53 29.30 9.92
N ALA A 153 -10.76 28.53 8.86
CA ALA A 153 -10.29 27.16 8.75
C ALA A 153 -9.50 26.95 7.44
N THR A 154 -8.41 26.20 7.50
CA THR A 154 -7.60 25.85 6.31
C THR A 154 -6.84 24.55 6.52
N THR A 155 -6.30 23.96 5.45
CA THR A 155 -5.34 22.86 5.61
C THR A 155 -3.95 23.35 6.01
N THR A 156 -3.15 22.49 6.64
CA THR A 156 -1.75 22.80 6.98
C THR A 156 -0.93 23.15 5.74
N LYS A 157 -1.15 22.44 4.61
CA LYS A 157 -0.47 22.71 3.34
C LYS A 157 -0.79 24.10 2.80
N GLU A 158 -2.07 24.48 2.78
CA GLU A 158 -2.51 25.81 2.31
C GLU A 158 -2.09 26.94 3.26
N TYR A 159 -2.06 26.69 4.57
CA TYR A 159 -1.57 27.66 5.54
C TYR A 159 -0.13 28.10 5.21
N HIS A 160 0.79 27.14 5.06
CA HIS A 160 2.18 27.43 4.70
C HIS A 160 2.30 28.04 3.30
N ARG A 161 1.46 27.61 2.35
CA ARG A 161 1.50 28.12 0.96
C ARG A 161 1.04 29.56 0.84
N TYR A 162 -0.03 29.95 1.54
CA TYR A 162 -0.74 31.22 1.32
C TYR A 162 -0.76 32.15 2.53
N LEU A 163 -1.13 31.68 3.72
CA LEU A 163 -1.35 32.55 4.88
C LEU A 163 -0.06 32.93 5.61
N GLU A 164 0.87 31.98 5.80
CA GLU A 164 2.11 32.21 6.54
C GLU A 164 3.04 33.19 5.83
N LYS A 165 3.01 33.20 4.48
CA LYS A 165 3.80 34.12 3.67
C LYS A 165 3.40 35.59 3.86
N ASP A 166 2.15 35.87 4.22
CA ASP A 166 1.67 37.21 4.55
C ASP A 166 1.78 37.48 6.05
N GLY A 167 2.97 37.94 6.48
CA GLY A 167 3.23 38.23 7.89
C GLY A 167 2.31 39.31 8.50
N ALA A 168 1.70 40.18 7.71
CA ALA A 168 0.78 41.20 8.23
C ALA A 168 -0.59 40.59 8.56
N LEU A 169 -1.08 39.66 7.74
CA LEU A 169 -2.31 38.93 7.97
C LEU A 169 -2.12 37.86 9.05
N ALA A 170 -1.06 37.05 8.98
CA ALA A 170 -0.79 35.97 9.93
C ALA A 170 -0.73 36.46 11.38
N ARG A 171 -0.18 37.67 11.63
CA ARG A 171 -0.13 38.28 12.97
C ARG A 171 -1.50 38.64 13.56
N ARG A 172 -2.57 38.66 12.75
CA ARG A 172 -3.95 38.93 13.21
C ARG A 172 -4.66 37.69 13.69
N PHE A 173 -4.17 36.52 13.32
CA PHE A 173 -4.71 35.25 13.73
C PHE A 173 -3.96 34.65 14.91
N ASP A 174 -4.67 33.84 15.67
CA ASP A 174 -4.12 32.91 16.66
C ASP A 174 -4.32 31.50 16.11
N VAL A 175 -3.22 30.77 15.90
CA VAL A 175 -3.26 29.49 15.21
C VAL A 175 -3.61 28.38 16.21
N ILE A 176 -4.69 27.65 15.91
CA ILE A 176 -5.13 26.48 16.68
C ILE A 176 -4.92 25.24 15.80
N GLN A 177 -4.00 24.38 16.20
CA GLN A 177 -3.67 23.18 15.44
C GLN A 177 -4.54 22.01 15.88
N LEU A 178 -5.28 21.43 14.93
CA LEU A 178 -6.15 20.30 15.16
C LEU A 178 -5.48 19.01 14.67
N ALA A 179 -5.19 18.11 15.60
CA ALA A 179 -4.61 16.80 15.28
C ALA A 179 -5.67 15.80 14.77
N GLU A 180 -5.25 14.83 13.98
CA GLU A 180 -6.07 13.65 13.63
C GLU A 180 -6.54 12.97 14.93
N PRO A 181 -7.85 12.65 15.08
CA PRO A 181 -8.34 11.99 16.27
C PRO A 181 -7.78 10.56 16.37
N GLY A 182 -7.49 10.14 17.59
CA GLY A 182 -7.07 8.77 17.85
C GLY A 182 -8.16 7.74 17.48
N VAL A 183 -7.74 6.48 17.36
CA VAL A 183 -8.63 5.35 17.00
C VAL A 183 -9.82 5.23 17.96
N LEU A 184 -9.58 5.37 19.27
CA LEU A 184 -10.64 5.27 20.29
C LEU A 184 -11.69 6.38 20.16
N ALA A 185 -11.26 7.63 19.92
CA ALA A 185 -12.17 8.74 19.68
C ALA A 185 -12.95 8.52 18.38
N SER A 186 -12.30 8.00 17.34
CA SER A 186 -12.92 7.71 16.04
C SER A 186 -14.02 6.63 16.14
N TYR A 187 -13.86 5.63 17.01
CA TYR A 187 -14.94 4.67 17.29
C TYR A 187 -16.20 5.35 17.84
N GLN A 188 -16.02 6.28 18.78
CA GLN A 188 -17.13 7.01 19.38
C GLN A 188 -17.80 7.94 18.36
N ILE A 189 -16.99 8.62 17.54
CA ILE A 189 -17.43 9.48 16.44
C ILE A 189 -18.32 8.70 15.45
N LEU A 190 -17.86 7.54 14.97
CA LEU A 190 -18.66 6.72 14.05
C LEU A 190 -19.90 6.12 14.72
N ALA A 191 -19.80 5.71 15.99
CA ALA A 191 -20.94 5.20 16.73
C ALA A 191 -22.04 6.25 16.91
N GLY A 192 -21.69 7.52 17.13
CA GLY A 192 -22.65 8.61 17.26
C GLY A 192 -23.42 8.91 15.97
N LEU A 193 -22.80 8.69 14.81
CA LEU A 193 -23.43 8.95 13.51
C LEU A 193 -24.19 7.75 12.93
N LYS A 194 -24.03 6.57 13.53
CA LYS A 194 -24.69 5.32 13.12
C LYS A 194 -26.18 5.52 12.79
N ALA A 195 -26.94 6.11 13.71
CA ALA A 195 -28.39 6.27 13.57
C ALA A 195 -28.78 7.14 12.35
N SER A 196 -27.96 8.15 12.02
CA SER A 196 -28.17 9.01 10.86
C SER A 196 -28.03 8.23 9.55
N TYR A 197 -26.98 7.41 9.43
CA TYR A 197 -26.75 6.57 8.26
C TYR A 197 -27.79 5.45 8.13
N GLU A 198 -28.21 4.83 9.24
CA GLU A 198 -29.30 3.84 9.25
C GLU A 198 -30.59 4.43 8.70
N ALA A 199 -30.96 5.64 9.16
CA ALA A 199 -32.16 6.34 8.70
C ALA A 199 -32.08 6.75 7.22
N TYR A 200 -30.93 7.23 6.75
CA TYR A 200 -30.75 7.65 5.36
C TYR A 200 -30.76 6.46 4.38
N HIS A 201 -30.05 5.39 4.73
CA HIS A 201 -29.91 4.24 3.83
C HIS A 201 -31.06 3.23 3.92
N ASP A 202 -31.88 3.30 4.97
CA ASP A 202 -32.95 2.35 5.30
C ASP A 202 -32.40 0.93 5.53
N LEU A 203 -31.38 0.84 6.40
CA LEU A 203 -30.73 -0.41 6.80
C LEU A 203 -30.22 -0.35 8.23
N THR A 204 -29.77 -1.48 8.76
CA THR A 204 -29.15 -1.55 10.08
C THR A 204 -27.63 -1.64 9.99
N ILE A 205 -26.90 -1.02 10.90
CA ILE A 205 -25.43 -1.07 10.96
C ILE A 205 -25.03 -1.81 12.24
N ASP A 206 -24.34 -2.94 12.12
CA ASP A 206 -23.79 -3.62 13.29
C ASP A 206 -22.79 -2.70 14.02
N ALA A 207 -22.85 -2.65 15.35
CA ALA A 207 -21.88 -1.92 16.17
C ALA A 207 -20.44 -2.45 15.94
N THR A 208 -20.29 -3.73 15.59
CA THR A 208 -18.97 -4.25 15.21
C THR A 208 -18.51 -3.75 13.83
N ALA A 209 -19.43 -3.39 12.94
CA ALA A 209 -19.10 -2.86 11.61
C ALA A 209 -18.55 -1.44 11.67
N THR A 210 -19.07 -0.57 12.56
CA THR A 210 -18.52 0.78 12.75
C THR A 210 -17.08 0.72 13.28
N LYS A 211 -16.81 -0.16 14.24
CA LYS A 211 -15.45 -0.43 14.73
C LYS A 211 -14.55 -0.96 13.61
N THR A 212 -15.06 -1.91 12.82
CA THR A 212 -14.35 -2.50 11.68
C THR A 212 -14.02 -1.44 10.62
N ALA A 213 -14.93 -0.50 10.35
CA ALA A 213 -14.69 0.60 9.41
C ALA A 213 -13.52 1.49 9.86
N VAL A 214 -13.43 1.85 11.15
CA VAL A 214 -12.26 2.58 11.66
C VAL A 214 -10.99 1.75 11.53
N ASP A 215 -11.01 0.48 11.99
CA ASP A 215 -9.85 -0.40 11.95
C ASP A 215 -9.32 -0.60 10.52
N TYR A 216 -10.23 -0.80 9.57
CA TYR A 216 -9.89 -1.01 8.17
C TYR A 216 -9.50 0.29 7.48
N ALA A 217 -10.11 1.42 7.79
CA ALA A 217 -9.68 2.70 7.24
C ALA A 217 -8.25 3.05 7.70
N VAL A 218 -7.91 2.82 8.98
CA VAL A 218 -6.53 3.02 9.47
C VAL A 218 -5.55 2.10 8.74
N ARG A 219 -5.92 0.82 8.56
CA ARG A 219 -5.01 -0.20 8.02
C ARG A 219 -4.86 -0.15 6.49
N TYR A 220 -5.95 0.11 5.77
CA TYR A 220 -6.03 -0.02 4.31
C TYR A 220 -6.11 1.33 3.59
N LEU A 221 -6.40 2.44 4.28
CA LEU A 221 -6.49 3.80 3.72
C LEU A 221 -5.49 4.75 4.42
N PRO A 222 -4.16 4.58 4.22
CA PRO A 222 -3.14 5.37 4.92
C PRO A 222 -3.05 6.82 4.43
N ASP A 223 -3.40 7.10 3.17
CA ASP A 223 -3.22 8.42 2.54
C ASP A 223 -4.31 9.46 2.92
N ARG A 224 -5.20 9.08 3.84
CA ARG A 224 -6.29 9.92 4.35
C ARG A 224 -6.27 9.92 5.87
N TYR A 225 -6.94 10.92 6.45
CA TYR A 225 -6.98 11.13 7.89
C TYR A 225 -8.33 10.72 8.47
N LEU A 226 -8.33 10.23 9.70
CA LEU A 226 -9.53 10.05 10.50
C LEU A 226 -10.16 11.43 10.86
N PRO A 227 -11.48 11.46 11.12
CA PRO A 227 -12.42 10.35 10.98
C PRO A 227 -12.97 10.17 9.55
N ASP A 228 -12.71 11.10 8.63
CA ASP A 228 -13.26 11.15 7.27
C ASP A 228 -13.12 9.83 6.49
N LYS A 229 -11.91 9.24 6.45
CA LYS A 229 -11.70 7.95 5.75
C LYS A 229 -12.54 6.80 6.29
N ALA A 230 -12.90 6.83 7.57
CA ALA A 230 -13.74 5.80 8.18
C ALA A 230 -15.22 6.05 7.88
N PHE A 231 -15.66 7.31 7.78
CA PHE A 231 -17.00 7.65 7.32
C PHE A 231 -17.23 7.25 5.87
N ASP A 232 -16.32 7.65 5.00
CA ASP A 232 -16.36 7.30 3.58
C ASP A 232 -16.49 5.79 3.40
N LEU A 233 -15.69 5.01 4.13
CA LEU A 233 -15.76 3.56 4.10
C LEU A 233 -17.09 2.99 4.65
N LEU A 234 -17.62 3.56 5.72
CA LEU A 234 -18.90 3.12 6.30
C LEU A 234 -20.07 3.46 5.37
N ASP A 235 -20.08 4.65 4.79
CA ASP A 235 -21.11 5.09 3.85
C ASP A 235 -21.09 4.25 2.56
N GLU A 236 -19.90 4.02 2.00
CA GLU A 236 -19.69 3.11 0.87
C GLU A 236 -20.17 1.69 1.20
N SER A 237 -19.98 1.24 2.45
CA SER A 237 -20.51 -0.05 2.93
C SER A 237 -22.04 -0.07 3.02
N CYS A 238 -22.67 1.04 3.38
CA CYS A 238 -24.12 1.18 3.38
C CYS A 238 -24.67 1.16 1.94
N ALA A 239 -24.06 1.93 1.03
CA ALA A 239 -24.40 1.93 -0.38
C ALA A 239 -24.23 0.56 -1.03
N TYR A 240 -23.13 -0.14 -0.73
CA TYR A 240 -22.90 -1.51 -1.17
C TYR A 240 -23.98 -2.46 -0.67
N ALA A 241 -24.31 -2.40 0.62
CA ALA A 241 -25.35 -3.24 1.22
C ALA A 241 -26.70 -3.02 0.52
N LYS A 242 -27.08 -1.76 0.30
CA LYS A 242 -28.32 -1.39 -0.39
C LYS A 242 -28.35 -1.89 -1.84
N ALA A 243 -27.26 -1.68 -2.58
CA ALA A 243 -27.14 -2.15 -3.97
C ALA A 243 -27.24 -3.68 -4.10
N HIS A 244 -26.83 -4.42 -3.08
CA HIS A 244 -26.90 -5.88 -3.02
C HIS A 244 -28.11 -6.41 -2.24
N ALA A 245 -29.10 -5.57 -1.93
CA ALA A 245 -30.31 -5.90 -1.18
C ALA A 245 -30.04 -6.57 0.20
N LEU A 246 -28.94 -6.19 0.85
CA LEU A 246 -28.62 -6.61 2.21
C LEU A 246 -29.34 -5.70 3.21
N LYS A 247 -29.91 -6.30 4.26
CA LYS A 247 -30.63 -5.57 5.32
C LYS A 247 -29.73 -4.93 6.38
N ALA A 248 -28.44 -5.31 6.38
CA ALA A 248 -27.50 -4.88 7.40
C ALA A 248 -26.08 -4.72 6.86
N VAL A 249 -25.38 -3.73 7.40
CA VAL A 249 -23.92 -3.58 7.27
C VAL A 249 -23.25 -4.34 8.39
N THR A 250 -22.43 -5.32 8.01
CA THR A 250 -21.65 -6.18 8.92
C THR A 250 -20.16 -5.98 8.69
N PRO A 251 -19.26 -6.49 9.55
CA PRO A 251 -17.82 -6.49 9.28
C PRO A 251 -17.44 -7.11 7.92
N VAL A 252 -18.19 -8.12 7.46
CA VAL A 252 -18.01 -8.74 6.14
C VAL A 252 -18.33 -7.74 5.02
N THR A 253 -19.38 -6.94 5.18
CA THR A 253 -19.76 -5.91 4.21
C THR A 253 -18.65 -4.87 4.06
N VAL A 254 -18.12 -4.38 5.18
CA VAL A 254 -16.99 -3.43 5.20
C VAL A 254 -15.75 -4.05 4.55
N ALA A 255 -15.48 -5.33 4.84
CA ALA A 255 -14.36 -6.06 4.23
C ALA A 255 -14.50 -6.18 2.70
N LYS A 256 -15.71 -6.44 2.19
CA LYS A 256 -15.98 -6.52 0.74
C LYS A 256 -15.78 -5.20 0.02
N VAL A 257 -16.12 -4.08 0.66
CA VAL A 257 -15.84 -2.76 0.09
C VAL A 257 -14.33 -2.53 -0.02
N ILE A 258 -13.56 -2.86 1.01
CA ILE A 258 -12.09 -2.79 0.93
C ILE A 258 -11.54 -3.74 -0.14
N GLU A 259 -12.09 -4.95 -0.28
CA GLU A 259 -11.71 -5.88 -1.33
C GLU A 259 -11.92 -5.28 -2.73
N GLN A 260 -13.07 -4.64 -2.98
CA GLN A 260 -13.34 -4.00 -4.26
C GLN A 260 -12.45 -2.78 -4.51
N ARG A 261 -12.23 -1.97 -3.46
CA ARG A 261 -11.50 -0.70 -3.55
C ARG A 261 -9.99 -0.86 -3.62
N LYS A 262 -9.44 -1.89 -2.97
CA LYS A 262 -7.99 -2.13 -2.85
C LYS A 262 -7.53 -3.40 -3.53
N HIS A 263 -8.45 -4.17 -4.12
CA HIS A 263 -8.16 -5.48 -4.74
C HIS A 263 -7.46 -6.46 -3.80
N ILE A 264 -7.76 -6.35 -2.49
CA ILE A 264 -7.22 -7.24 -1.46
C ILE A 264 -8.23 -8.35 -1.21
N PRO A 265 -7.88 -9.64 -1.35
CA PRO A 265 -8.83 -10.71 -1.15
C PRO A 265 -9.49 -10.70 0.23
N LEU A 266 -10.80 -10.98 0.26
CA LEU A 266 -11.62 -10.96 1.47
C LEU A 266 -11.02 -11.79 2.62
N HIS A 267 -10.44 -12.95 2.32
CA HIS A 267 -9.86 -13.84 3.33
C HIS A 267 -8.63 -13.27 4.05
N GLN A 268 -7.99 -12.23 3.50
CA GLN A 268 -6.85 -11.53 4.11
C GLN A 268 -7.30 -10.36 4.98
N ILE A 269 -8.40 -9.72 4.56
CA ILE A 269 -9.05 -8.66 5.31
C ILE A 269 -9.73 -9.25 6.55
N MET A 270 -10.41 -10.38 6.35
CA MET A 270 -11.04 -11.15 7.41
C MET A 270 -9.99 -11.95 8.18
N LYS A 271 -10.06 -11.93 9.52
CA LYS A 271 -9.03 -12.47 10.43
C LYS A 271 -8.90 -14.01 10.45
N ASN A 272 -9.06 -14.73 9.34
CA ASN A 272 -8.75 -16.17 9.29
C ASN A 272 -7.27 -16.41 8.97
N ARG A 273 -6.42 -15.92 9.87
CA ARG A 273 -4.95 -15.92 9.73
C ARG A 273 -4.37 -17.33 9.60
N GLN A 274 -4.96 -18.31 10.28
CA GLN A 274 -4.52 -19.71 10.20
C GLN A 274 -4.79 -20.32 8.82
N ALA A 275 -5.95 -20.06 8.22
CA ALA A 275 -6.25 -20.56 6.88
C ALA A 275 -5.29 -19.97 5.84
N GLN A 276 -4.94 -18.69 5.98
CA GLN A 276 -3.96 -18.05 5.10
C GLN A 276 -2.56 -18.66 5.25
N LEU A 277 -2.09 -18.90 6.47
CA LEU A 277 -0.80 -19.57 6.70
C LEU A 277 -0.77 -20.99 6.10
N ASN A 278 -1.87 -21.74 6.24
CA ASN A 278 -1.99 -23.07 5.64
C ASN A 278 -1.94 -23.01 4.11
N ASP A 279 -2.56 -22.01 3.46
CA ASP A 279 -2.48 -21.81 2.02
C ASP A 279 -1.05 -21.50 1.56
N VAL A 280 -0.34 -20.63 2.29
CA VAL A 280 1.09 -20.35 2.05
C VAL A 280 1.91 -21.64 2.10
N GLN A 281 1.77 -22.43 3.17
CA GLN A 281 2.49 -23.68 3.33
C GLN A 281 2.20 -24.66 2.19
N HIS A 282 0.93 -24.81 1.83
CA HIS A 282 0.51 -25.71 0.76
C HIS A 282 1.11 -25.29 -0.59
N ARG A 283 0.98 -24.01 -0.97
CA ARG A 283 1.52 -23.48 -2.23
C ARG A 283 3.04 -23.59 -2.32
N LEU A 284 3.76 -23.26 -1.25
CA LEU A 284 5.22 -23.35 -1.23
C LEU A 284 5.68 -24.81 -1.40
N ASN A 285 5.10 -25.76 -0.68
CA ASN A 285 5.45 -27.18 -0.81
C ASN A 285 5.09 -27.78 -2.19
N GLN A 286 3.97 -27.33 -2.76
CA GLN A 286 3.57 -27.74 -4.10
C GLN A 286 4.52 -27.19 -5.17
N ASN A 287 5.00 -25.95 -5.02
CA ASN A 287 5.70 -25.27 -6.10
C ASN A 287 7.22 -25.26 -5.99
N ILE A 288 7.77 -25.25 -4.78
CA ILE A 288 9.20 -25.17 -4.52
C ILE A 288 9.71 -26.56 -4.14
N LYS A 289 10.65 -27.11 -4.92
CA LYS A 289 11.17 -28.47 -4.75
C LYS A 289 12.58 -28.46 -4.16
N GLY A 290 12.83 -29.34 -3.18
CA GLY A 290 14.15 -29.51 -2.56
C GLY A 290 14.50 -28.49 -1.48
N GLN A 291 13.56 -27.65 -1.05
CA GLN A 291 13.81 -26.49 -0.17
C GLN A 291 13.04 -26.53 1.17
N PRO A 292 12.95 -27.66 1.90
CA PRO A 292 12.09 -27.76 3.09
C PRO A 292 12.50 -26.78 4.20
N GLN A 293 13.81 -26.57 4.41
CA GLN A 293 14.30 -25.65 5.44
C GLN A 293 14.03 -24.18 5.08
N ALA A 294 14.14 -23.82 3.81
CA ALA A 294 13.84 -22.46 3.36
C ALA A 294 12.33 -22.16 3.44
N ILE A 295 11.49 -23.13 3.04
CA ILE A 295 10.04 -23.04 3.22
C ILE A 295 9.69 -22.89 4.70
N GLN A 296 10.28 -23.71 5.57
CA GLN A 296 10.02 -23.62 7.01
C GLN A 296 10.43 -22.26 7.58
N GLY A 297 11.61 -21.73 7.24
CA GLY A 297 12.04 -20.42 7.72
C GLY A 297 11.13 -19.27 7.27
N VAL A 298 10.54 -19.35 6.07
CA VAL A 298 9.51 -18.42 5.61
C VAL A 298 8.21 -18.58 6.42
N LEU A 299 7.77 -19.81 6.68
CA LEU A 299 6.58 -20.08 7.48
C LEU A 299 6.72 -19.62 8.93
N ASP A 300 7.89 -19.82 9.53
CA ASP A 300 8.18 -19.38 10.90
C ASP A 300 8.10 -17.84 11.01
N ALA A 301 8.69 -17.13 10.05
CA ALA A 301 8.62 -15.67 9.96
C ALA A 301 7.16 -15.15 9.82
N LEU A 302 6.40 -15.76 8.91
CA LEU A 302 4.99 -15.39 8.70
C LEU A 302 4.10 -15.77 9.89
N THR A 303 4.44 -16.83 10.64
CA THR A 303 3.74 -17.22 11.85
C THR A 303 3.80 -16.11 12.90
N LEU A 304 4.94 -15.43 13.06
CA LEU A 304 5.07 -14.28 13.96
C LEU A 304 4.15 -13.14 13.56
N TYR A 305 4.04 -12.85 12.25
CA TYR A 305 3.11 -11.85 11.73
C TYR A 305 1.65 -12.23 12.01
N PHE A 306 1.26 -13.46 11.70
CA PHE A 306 -0.11 -13.91 11.92
C PHE A 306 -0.47 -13.98 13.42
N ALA A 307 0.49 -14.28 14.29
CA ALA A 307 0.33 -14.18 15.74
C ALA A 307 0.22 -12.72 16.24
N GLY A 308 0.64 -11.73 15.44
CA GLY A 308 0.64 -10.31 15.80
C GLY A 308 1.82 -9.92 16.68
N PHE A 309 2.93 -10.66 16.62
CA PHE A 309 4.16 -10.39 17.39
C PHE A 309 5.16 -9.50 16.65
N GLN A 310 4.74 -8.92 15.52
CA GLN A 310 5.55 -8.00 14.73
C GLN A 310 5.41 -6.57 15.24
N ASP A 311 6.46 -5.78 15.02
CA ASP A 311 6.45 -4.34 15.24
C ASP A 311 5.52 -3.66 14.21
N PRO A 312 4.43 -2.99 14.63
CA PRO A 312 3.46 -2.40 13.71
C PRO A 312 4.03 -1.21 12.92
N THR A 313 5.22 -0.73 13.26
CA THR A 313 5.89 0.35 12.54
C THR A 313 6.70 -0.15 11.35
N LYS A 314 7.02 -1.45 11.27
CA LYS A 314 7.91 -2.03 10.27
C LYS A 314 7.15 -2.77 9.17
N PRO A 315 7.82 -3.14 8.06
CA PRO A 315 7.26 -4.08 7.09
C PRO A 315 6.82 -5.40 7.75
N ILE A 316 5.93 -6.15 7.09
CA ILE A 316 5.38 -7.42 7.59
C ILE A 316 6.50 -8.39 7.97
N SER A 317 7.52 -8.47 7.12
CA SER A 317 8.75 -9.19 7.38
C SER A 317 9.81 -8.82 6.32
N SER A 318 11.08 -9.04 6.64
CA SER A 318 12.19 -8.91 5.69
C SER A 318 13.02 -10.19 5.54
N PHE A 319 13.29 -10.54 4.29
CA PHE A 319 14.01 -11.75 3.92
C PHE A 319 15.24 -11.45 3.06
N LEU A 320 16.35 -12.12 3.37
CA LEU A 320 17.47 -12.29 2.45
C LEU A 320 17.53 -13.74 2.00
N PHE A 321 17.24 -13.99 0.72
CA PHE A 321 17.29 -15.30 0.10
C PHE A 321 18.67 -15.52 -0.53
N LEU A 322 19.41 -16.48 0.00
CA LEU A 322 20.76 -16.85 -0.45
C LEU A 322 20.73 -18.23 -1.09
N GLY A 323 21.50 -18.43 -2.17
CA GLY A 323 21.69 -19.76 -2.74
C GLY A 323 22.13 -19.71 -4.20
N MET A 324 22.36 -20.88 -4.79
CA MET A 324 22.75 -20.98 -6.21
C MET A 324 21.66 -20.40 -7.14
N PRO A 325 22.02 -19.95 -8.35
CA PRO A 325 21.05 -19.62 -9.40
C PRO A 325 20.07 -20.78 -9.64
N GLY A 326 18.81 -20.46 -9.92
CA GLY A 326 17.80 -21.47 -10.27
C GLY A 326 17.34 -22.40 -9.13
N THR A 327 17.64 -22.09 -7.87
CA THR A 327 17.22 -22.87 -6.68
C THR A 327 15.79 -22.58 -6.20
N GLY A 328 15.14 -21.54 -6.73
CA GLY A 328 13.74 -21.19 -6.41
C GLY A 328 13.53 -19.92 -5.57
N LYS A 329 14.55 -19.07 -5.40
CA LYS A 329 14.45 -17.79 -4.65
C LYS A 329 13.32 -16.88 -5.16
N THR A 330 13.39 -16.47 -6.43
CA THR A 330 12.39 -15.62 -7.09
C THR A 330 11.03 -16.31 -7.20
N GLU A 331 11.01 -17.64 -7.39
CA GLU A 331 9.76 -18.42 -7.44
C GLU A 331 9.06 -18.42 -6.08
N THR A 332 9.81 -18.52 -4.99
CA THR A 332 9.26 -18.42 -3.63
C THR A 332 8.59 -17.07 -3.40
N ALA A 333 9.20 -15.97 -3.86
CA ALA A 333 8.59 -14.64 -3.80
C ALA A 333 7.28 -14.56 -4.60
N LYS A 334 7.24 -15.11 -5.83
CA LYS A 334 6.01 -15.16 -6.63
C LYS A 334 4.88 -15.94 -5.95
N GLN A 335 5.20 -17.11 -5.41
CA GLN A 335 4.22 -17.95 -4.72
C GLN A 335 3.73 -17.29 -3.42
N LEU A 336 4.61 -16.58 -2.71
CA LEU A 336 4.24 -15.77 -1.56
C LEU A 336 3.31 -14.62 -1.96
N ALA A 337 3.55 -13.91 -3.06
CA ALA A 337 2.69 -12.81 -3.48
C ALA A 337 1.26 -13.29 -3.74
N GLN A 338 1.14 -14.41 -4.45
CA GLN A 338 -0.16 -15.04 -4.70
C GLN A 338 -0.85 -15.52 -3.41
N ALA A 339 -0.12 -16.09 -2.46
CA ALA A 339 -0.68 -16.63 -1.21
C ALA A 339 -1.02 -15.54 -0.19
N MET A 340 -0.16 -14.52 -0.08
CA MET A 340 -0.26 -13.45 0.91
C MET A 340 -1.14 -12.30 0.45
N PHE A 341 -1.22 -12.04 -0.85
CA PHE A 341 -1.90 -10.87 -1.44
C PHE A 341 -2.90 -11.24 -2.56
N GLY A 342 -3.03 -12.53 -2.90
CA GLY A 342 -4.06 -13.05 -3.81
C GLY A 342 -3.82 -12.81 -5.28
N SER A 343 -2.74 -12.10 -5.64
CA SER A 343 -2.39 -11.77 -7.02
C SER A 343 -0.88 -11.95 -7.21
N PRO A 344 -0.43 -12.47 -8.38
CA PRO A 344 0.98 -12.48 -8.70
C PRO A 344 1.51 -11.06 -8.97
N ASP A 345 0.63 -10.12 -9.33
CA ASP A 345 0.98 -8.71 -9.61
C ASP A 345 1.34 -7.94 -8.33
N ALA A 346 1.02 -8.50 -7.16
CA ALA A 346 1.51 -8.00 -5.88
C ALA A 346 3.03 -8.20 -5.68
N LEU A 347 3.73 -8.81 -6.64
CA LEU A 347 5.17 -8.84 -6.68
C LEU A 347 5.72 -7.63 -7.43
N ILE A 348 6.15 -6.60 -6.70
CA ILE A 348 6.88 -5.45 -7.25
C ILE A 348 8.35 -5.85 -7.31
N ARG A 349 8.86 -6.11 -8.52
CA ARG A 349 10.22 -6.61 -8.73
C ARG A 349 11.14 -5.52 -9.29
N PHE A 350 12.29 -5.40 -8.66
CA PHE A 350 13.39 -4.54 -9.11
C PHE A 350 14.65 -5.40 -9.35
N ASP A 351 15.22 -5.33 -10.55
CA ASP A 351 16.51 -5.94 -10.87
C ASP A 351 17.62 -4.96 -10.49
N MET A 352 18.39 -5.27 -9.44
CA MET A 352 19.39 -4.35 -8.91
C MET A 352 20.55 -4.11 -9.87
N SER A 353 20.70 -4.92 -10.93
CA SER A 353 21.64 -4.63 -12.01
C SER A 353 21.32 -3.33 -12.76
N GLU A 354 20.03 -2.92 -12.78
CA GLU A 354 19.56 -1.66 -13.37
C GLU A 354 19.73 -0.46 -12.43
N TYR A 355 20.20 -0.67 -11.20
CA TYR A 355 20.30 0.36 -10.15
C TYR A 355 21.72 0.45 -9.59
N ASN A 356 22.72 0.34 -10.46
CA ASN A 356 24.15 0.36 -10.09
C ASN A 356 24.79 1.76 -10.19
N ASP A 357 24.13 2.72 -10.82
CA ASP A 357 24.61 4.08 -11.03
C ASP A 357 24.16 5.06 -9.94
N GLN A 358 24.67 6.29 -10.02
CA GLN A 358 24.42 7.36 -9.04
C GLN A 358 22.98 7.88 -9.08
N ASP A 359 22.27 7.75 -10.21
CA ASP A 359 20.89 8.24 -10.36
C ASP A 359 19.84 7.20 -9.93
N ALA A 360 20.29 6.00 -9.50
CA ALA A 360 19.42 4.91 -9.09
C ALA A 360 18.44 5.32 -7.97
N VAL A 361 18.88 6.12 -7.00
CA VAL A 361 18.05 6.62 -5.90
C VAL A 361 16.96 7.55 -6.42
N HIS A 362 17.30 8.48 -7.33
CA HIS A 362 16.31 9.36 -7.96
C HIS A 362 15.27 8.60 -8.77
N ARG A 363 15.65 7.52 -9.46
CA ARG A 363 14.68 6.66 -10.16
C ARG A 363 13.72 5.94 -9.20
N LEU A 364 14.16 5.57 -7.99
CA LEU A 364 13.33 4.89 -7.00
C LEU A 364 12.42 5.86 -6.24
N LEU A 365 12.94 7.03 -5.85
CA LEU A 365 12.23 8.03 -5.03
C LEU A 365 11.40 9.02 -5.85
N GLY A 366 11.87 9.36 -7.03
CA GLY A 366 11.32 10.40 -7.89
C GLY A 366 12.19 11.66 -7.93
N THR A 367 11.69 12.63 -8.70
CA THR A 367 12.17 14.01 -8.75
C THR A 367 10.98 14.94 -8.54
N ALA A 368 11.22 16.25 -8.38
CA ALA A 368 10.16 17.24 -8.16
C ALA A 368 9.06 17.24 -9.25
N ASP A 369 9.36 16.75 -10.46
CA ASP A 369 8.43 16.73 -11.60
C ASP A 369 7.85 15.34 -11.88
N ALA A 370 8.41 14.26 -11.30
CA ALA A 370 8.04 12.89 -11.62
C ALA A 370 8.18 11.95 -10.42
N GLY A 371 7.09 11.23 -10.10
CA GLY A 371 7.09 10.24 -9.02
C GLY A 371 8.10 9.10 -9.24
N GLY A 372 8.58 8.53 -8.13
CA GLY A 372 9.57 7.45 -8.15
C GLY A 372 8.98 6.09 -8.48
N THR A 373 9.79 5.23 -9.11
CA THR A 373 9.36 3.87 -9.48
C THR A 373 9.01 3.01 -8.27
N LEU A 374 9.69 3.18 -7.13
CA LEU A 374 9.41 2.45 -5.90
C LEU A 374 8.29 3.11 -5.10
N THR A 375 8.38 4.42 -4.91
CA THR A 375 7.42 5.18 -4.10
C THR A 375 6.03 5.13 -4.70
N GLU A 376 5.88 5.33 -6.02
CA GLU A 376 4.58 5.25 -6.68
C GLU A 376 4.02 3.83 -6.72
N ALA A 377 4.86 2.82 -7.00
CA ALA A 377 4.42 1.43 -7.00
C ALA A 377 3.84 1.00 -5.64
N VAL A 378 4.49 1.41 -4.54
CA VAL A 378 4.02 1.09 -3.18
C VAL A 378 2.83 1.95 -2.75
N LYS A 379 2.76 3.23 -3.15
CA LYS A 379 1.55 4.06 -2.96
C LYS A 379 0.32 3.43 -3.64
N HIS A 380 0.50 2.96 -4.87
CA HIS A 380 -0.58 2.34 -5.66
C HIS A 380 -0.93 0.95 -5.13
N GLN A 381 0.07 0.18 -4.69
CA GLN A 381 -0.09 -1.18 -4.19
C GLN A 381 0.63 -1.40 -2.85
N PRO A 382 0.05 -0.91 -1.73
CA PRO A 382 0.70 -0.96 -0.42
C PRO A 382 0.77 -2.38 0.18
N PHE A 383 -0.01 -3.32 -0.36
CA PHE A 383 -0.02 -4.75 0.00
C PHE A 383 0.74 -5.53 -1.06
N ALA A 384 2.06 -5.59 -0.90
CA ALA A 384 2.94 -6.12 -1.92
C ALA A 384 4.15 -6.85 -1.33
N ILE A 385 4.75 -7.70 -2.16
CA ILE A 385 6.11 -8.15 -1.99
C ILE A 385 7.01 -7.23 -2.81
N VAL A 386 7.92 -6.54 -2.15
CA VAL A 386 8.98 -5.78 -2.82
C VAL A 386 10.18 -6.70 -2.95
N LEU A 387 10.48 -7.13 -4.17
CA LEU A 387 11.56 -8.05 -4.49
C LEU A 387 12.74 -7.30 -5.10
N LEU A 388 13.86 -7.27 -4.38
CA LEU A 388 15.15 -6.77 -4.86
C LEU A 388 15.99 -7.95 -5.32
N ASP A 389 16.04 -8.17 -6.63
CA ASP A 389 16.76 -9.29 -7.22
C ASP A 389 18.24 -8.92 -7.40
N GLU A 390 19.15 -9.83 -7.03
CA GLU A 390 20.60 -9.65 -7.14
C GLU A 390 21.14 -8.41 -6.41
N ILE A 391 20.79 -8.25 -5.13
CA ILE A 391 21.08 -7.04 -4.32
C ILE A 391 22.57 -6.65 -4.25
N GLU A 392 23.49 -7.60 -4.48
CA GLU A 392 24.92 -7.32 -4.61
C GLU A 392 25.31 -6.48 -5.85
N LYS A 393 24.41 -6.33 -6.83
CA LYS A 393 24.65 -5.59 -8.08
C LYS A 393 24.22 -4.12 -8.00
N GLY A 394 23.35 -3.77 -7.05
CA GLY A 394 22.88 -2.41 -6.85
C GLY A 394 23.92 -1.53 -6.15
N SER A 395 23.75 -0.22 -6.28
CA SER A 395 24.60 0.75 -5.58
C SER A 395 24.41 0.69 -4.07
N HIS A 396 25.42 1.12 -3.32
CA HIS A 396 25.34 1.19 -1.86
C HIS A 396 24.27 2.17 -1.38
N ASP A 397 24.03 3.25 -2.13
CA ASP A 397 23.01 4.25 -1.78
C ASP A 397 21.60 3.64 -1.84
N VAL A 398 21.35 2.74 -2.80
CA VAL A 398 20.10 1.97 -2.86
C VAL A 398 19.98 1.01 -1.68
N GLN A 399 21.08 0.38 -1.25
CA GLN A 399 21.06 -0.47 -0.04
C GLN A 399 20.71 0.35 1.21
N ASP A 400 21.23 1.58 1.33
CA ASP A 400 20.96 2.49 2.44
C ASP A 400 19.51 3.00 2.44
N LEU A 401 18.94 3.24 1.26
CA LEU A 401 17.50 3.53 1.10
C LEU A 401 16.64 2.43 1.74
N PHE A 402 16.95 1.16 1.43
CA PHE A 402 16.20 0.04 1.99
C PHE A 402 16.49 -0.21 3.46
N LEU A 403 17.62 0.23 4.01
CA LEU A 403 17.82 0.23 5.47
C LEU A 403 16.72 1.04 6.15
N GLN A 404 16.45 2.27 5.69
CA GLN A 404 15.38 3.11 6.24
C GLN A 404 14.01 2.40 6.21
N VAL A 405 13.69 1.75 5.09
CA VAL A 405 12.45 0.96 4.95
C VAL A 405 12.38 -0.17 5.97
N LEU A 406 13.47 -0.92 6.16
CA LEU A 406 13.56 -1.98 7.17
C LEU A 406 13.51 -1.43 8.61
N GLN A 407 13.85 -0.16 8.79
CA GLN A 407 13.91 0.46 10.11
C GLN A 407 12.55 0.93 10.61
N ASP A 408 11.92 1.75 9.78
CA ASP A 408 10.81 2.60 10.19
C ASP A 408 9.53 2.29 9.38
N GLY A 409 9.62 1.40 8.39
CA GLY A 409 8.52 1.04 7.50
C GLY A 409 7.96 2.24 6.73
N ILE A 410 8.72 3.33 6.62
CA ILE A 410 8.35 4.57 5.93
C ILE A 410 9.55 5.03 5.11
N LEU A 411 9.29 5.47 3.89
CA LEU A 411 10.24 6.13 3.01
C LEU A 411 9.65 7.47 2.57
N HIS A 412 10.44 8.53 2.51
CA HIS A 412 9.97 9.81 1.97
C HIS A 412 10.31 9.90 0.49
N ASP A 413 9.37 10.38 -0.33
CA ASP A 413 9.65 10.68 -1.73
C ASP A 413 10.42 12.02 -1.90
N SER A 414 10.66 12.43 -3.14
CA SER A 414 11.37 13.68 -3.44
C SER A 414 10.67 14.94 -2.95
N ASP A 415 9.36 14.88 -2.68
CA ASP A 415 8.53 15.99 -2.16
C ASP A 415 8.30 15.88 -0.65
N ASP A 416 9.14 15.08 0.03
CA ASP A 416 9.07 14.79 1.46
C ASP A 416 7.70 14.22 1.91
N GLN A 417 6.98 13.56 1.00
CA GLN A 417 5.75 12.86 1.37
C GLN A 417 6.08 11.45 1.87
N PRO A 418 5.54 11.02 3.03
CA PRO A 418 5.78 9.70 3.57
C PRO A 418 5.02 8.61 2.79
N VAL A 419 5.75 7.56 2.41
CA VAL A 419 5.23 6.34 1.78
C VAL A 419 5.37 5.18 2.74
N SER A 420 4.25 4.50 3.03
CA SER A 420 4.24 3.41 4.02
C SER A 420 4.53 2.04 3.40
N PHE A 421 5.51 1.35 3.98
CA PHE A 421 5.90 -0.03 3.68
C PHE A 421 5.40 -1.04 4.73
N LYS A 422 4.61 -0.60 5.71
CA LYS A 422 4.13 -1.42 6.85
C LYS A 422 3.32 -2.65 6.44
N ASN A 423 2.71 -2.60 5.26
CA ASN A 423 1.91 -3.69 4.69
C ASN A 423 2.66 -4.50 3.62
N THR A 424 3.98 -4.31 3.50
CA THR A 424 4.81 -4.99 2.51
C THR A 424 5.66 -6.09 3.12
N ILE A 425 6.03 -7.09 2.31
CA ILE A 425 7.12 -8.02 2.61
C ILE A 425 8.32 -7.63 1.75
N ILE A 426 9.47 -7.39 2.38
CA ILE A 426 10.70 -7.06 1.65
C ILE A 426 11.49 -8.34 1.43
N ILE A 427 11.74 -8.71 0.17
CA ILE A 427 12.56 -9.87 -0.18
C ILE A 427 13.76 -9.40 -0.99
N MET A 428 14.94 -9.78 -0.55
CA MET A 428 16.20 -9.54 -1.26
C MET A 428 16.75 -10.88 -1.71
N THR A 429 17.21 -11.00 -2.95
CA THR A 429 17.90 -12.22 -3.41
C THR A 429 19.37 -11.93 -3.63
N THR A 430 20.19 -12.94 -3.41
CA THR A 430 21.62 -12.86 -3.74
C THR A 430 22.13 -14.16 -4.37
N ASN A 431 23.02 -14.02 -5.34
CA ASN A 431 23.70 -15.13 -6.02
C ASN A 431 25.15 -15.29 -5.56
N LEU A 432 25.55 -14.68 -4.43
CA LEU A 432 26.90 -14.81 -3.87
C LEU A 432 27.37 -16.26 -3.72
N ALA A 433 26.45 -17.18 -3.41
CA ALA A 433 26.76 -18.60 -3.29
C ALA A 433 27.46 -19.19 -4.53
N ALA A 434 27.14 -18.72 -5.74
CA ALA A 434 27.77 -19.19 -6.97
C ALA A 434 29.24 -18.80 -7.08
N LYS A 435 29.58 -17.55 -6.70
CA LYS A 435 30.98 -17.08 -6.68
C LYS A 435 31.84 -18.02 -5.82
N VAL A 436 31.34 -18.33 -4.62
CA VAL A 436 32.12 -19.11 -3.65
C VAL A 436 32.27 -20.58 -4.03
N VAL A 437 31.23 -21.19 -4.62
CA VAL A 437 31.29 -22.57 -5.10
C VAL A 437 32.26 -22.72 -6.27
N ASN A 438 32.37 -21.70 -7.14
CA ASN A 438 33.30 -21.70 -8.26
C ASN A 438 34.76 -21.46 -7.83
N ASP A 439 34.99 -20.58 -6.85
CA ASP A 439 36.35 -20.24 -6.38
C ASP A 439 36.98 -21.34 -5.50
N GLN A 440 36.17 -22.13 -4.80
CA GLN A 440 36.66 -23.19 -3.94
C GLN A 440 36.74 -24.54 -4.68
N GLN A 441 37.91 -24.86 -5.24
CA GLN A 441 38.21 -26.21 -5.75
C GLN A 441 37.94 -27.33 -4.72
N GLN A 442 37.89 -26.99 -3.44
CA GLN A 442 37.54 -27.88 -2.32
C GLN A 442 36.09 -28.43 -2.40
N PHE A 443 35.15 -27.75 -3.08
CA PHE A 443 33.78 -28.26 -3.23
C PHE A 443 33.67 -29.51 -4.11
N ASN A 444 34.63 -29.76 -4.99
CA ASN A 444 34.63 -30.88 -5.92
C ASN A 444 35.06 -32.22 -5.27
N HIS A 445 35.71 -32.20 -4.10
CA HIS A 445 36.22 -33.40 -3.42
C HIS A 445 35.31 -33.91 -2.29
N LEU A 446 34.19 -33.25 -2.03
CA LEU A 446 33.33 -33.57 -0.89
C LEU A 446 32.30 -34.66 -1.22
N ARG A 447 32.07 -35.55 -0.24
CA ARG A 447 31.07 -36.62 -0.32
C ARG A 447 29.66 -36.02 -0.48
N GLN A 448 28.84 -36.65 -1.31
CA GLN A 448 27.44 -36.28 -1.54
C GLN A 448 26.62 -36.34 -0.24
N GLY A 449 25.56 -35.52 -0.14
CA GLY A 449 24.60 -35.55 0.97
C GLY A 449 24.74 -34.38 1.95
N GLU A 450 24.31 -34.59 3.20
CA GLU A 450 24.12 -33.53 4.20
C GLU A 450 25.39 -32.76 4.57
N GLN A 451 26.55 -33.42 4.63
CA GLN A 451 27.81 -32.75 4.98
C GLN A 451 28.20 -31.66 3.98
N ARG A 452 27.99 -31.91 2.69
CA ARG A 452 28.24 -30.91 1.64
C ARG A 452 27.30 -29.71 1.78
N GLN A 453 26.05 -29.94 2.19
CA GLN A 453 25.08 -28.88 2.43
C GLN A 453 25.41 -28.04 3.68
N LEU A 454 25.92 -28.67 4.75
CA LEU A 454 26.35 -27.96 5.95
C LEU A 454 27.55 -27.03 5.66
N GLN A 455 28.55 -27.54 4.95
CA GLN A 455 29.71 -26.74 4.54
C GLN A 455 29.30 -25.60 3.60
N PHE A 456 28.39 -25.86 2.66
CA PHE A 456 27.80 -24.82 1.81
C PHE A 456 27.21 -23.67 2.63
N LYS A 457 26.43 -23.97 3.67
CA LYS A 457 25.86 -22.92 4.54
C LYS A 457 26.95 -22.09 5.20
N THR A 458 27.95 -22.72 5.83
CA THR A 458 29.05 -22.00 6.49
C THR A 458 29.81 -21.09 5.53
N VAL A 459 30.05 -21.58 4.31
CA VAL A 459 30.79 -20.85 3.28
C VAL A 459 29.97 -19.66 2.76
N VAL A 460 28.67 -19.85 2.52
CA VAL A 460 27.75 -18.78 2.11
C VAL A 460 27.62 -17.70 3.20
N GLU A 461 27.51 -18.08 4.47
CA GLU A 461 27.46 -17.13 5.58
C GLU A 461 28.73 -16.28 5.68
N LYS A 462 29.90 -16.89 5.45
CA LYS A 462 31.17 -16.16 5.43
C LYS A 462 31.22 -15.17 4.26
N ALA A 463 30.77 -15.58 3.08
CA ALA A 463 30.74 -14.71 1.91
C ALA A 463 29.78 -13.53 2.08
N LEU A 464 28.62 -13.76 2.72
CA LEU A 464 27.66 -12.70 3.02
C LEU A 464 28.29 -11.59 3.87
N LYS A 465 29.05 -11.96 4.92
CA LYS A 465 29.74 -11.00 5.79
C LYS A 465 30.87 -10.23 5.10
N ASN A 466 31.40 -10.77 4.01
CA ASN A 466 32.47 -10.13 3.24
C ASN A 466 31.92 -9.18 2.17
N GLU A 467 30.80 -9.52 1.52
CA GLU A 467 30.23 -8.69 0.47
C GLU A 467 29.44 -7.50 1.02
N PHE A 468 28.64 -7.70 2.08
CA PHE A 468 27.74 -6.69 2.61
C PHE A 468 28.22 -6.14 3.95
N ARG A 469 27.94 -4.85 4.18
CA ARG A 469 28.18 -4.18 5.47
C ARG A 469 27.41 -4.90 6.60
N PRO A 470 28.01 -5.08 7.79
CA PRO A 470 27.34 -5.71 8.92
C PRO A 470 26.01 -5.04 9.29
N GLU A 471 25.93 -3.71 9.17
CA GLU A 471 24.71 -2.95 9.43
C GLU A 471 23.54 -3.40 8.55
N PHE A 472 23.77 -3.49 7.23
CA PHE A 472 22.78 -3.96 6.27
C PHE A 472 22.31 -5.38 6.58
N VAL A 473 23.27 -6.28 6.79
CA VAL A 473 23.00 -7.69 7.08
C VAL A 473 22.27 -7.90 8.41
N ASN A 474 22.53 -7.06 9.41
CA ASN A 474 21.91 -7.17 10.73
C ASN A 474 20.50 -6.59 10.76
N ARG A 475 20.14 -5.69 9.83
CA ARG A 475 18.78 -5.13 9.76
C ARG A 475 17.77 -6.05 9.09
N ILE A 476 18.24 -7.03 8.33
CA ILE A 476 17.37 -8.04 7.71
C ILE A 476 17.04 -9.12 8.75
N GLU A 477 15.75 -9.34 8.97
CA GLU A 477 15.22 -10.22 10.01
C GLU A 477 15.54 -11.70 9.74
N HIS A 478 15.29 -12.16 8.51
CA HIS A 478 15.37 -13.58 8.18
C HIS A 478 16.33 -13.85 7.02
N LYS A 479 17.41 -14.56 7.30
CA LYS A 479 18.41 -15.00 6.29
C LYS A 479 18.11 -16.45 5.92
N ILE A 480 17.57 -16.66 4.72
CA ILE A 480 17.10 -17.96 4.27
C ILE A 480 18.06 -18.52 3.22
N ILE A 481 18.76 -19.60 3.56
CA ILE A 481 19.68 -20.28 2.66
C ILE A 481 18.96 -21.41 1.93
N PHE A 482 18.90 -21.30 0.61
CA PHE A 482 18.38 -22.32 -0.30
C PHE A 482 19.44 -23.39 -0.57
N ASN A 483 19.03 -24.65 -0.49
CA ASN A 483 19.87 -25.80 -0.73
C ASN A 483 20.30 -25.90 -2.19
N MET A 484 21.46 -26.51 -2.40
CA MET A 484 21.87 -26.94 -3.74
C MET A 484 20.90 -28.00 -4.24
N LEU A 485 20.55 -27.92 -5.52
CA LEU A 485 19.70 -28.92 -6.15
C LEU A 485 20.54 -30.16 -6.49
N ASP A 486 19.92 -31.33 -6.46
CA ASP A 486 20.48 -32.57 -6.99
C ASP A 486 19.63 -33.09 -8.17
N GLU A 487 20.10 -34.14 -8.83
CA GLU A 487 19.41 -34.71 -9.99
C GLU A 487 18.00 -35.23 -9.65
N LYS A 488 17.80 -35.75 -8.42
CA LYS A 488 16.48 -36.21 -7.96
C LYS A 488 15.49 -35.06 -7.87
N ILE A 489 15.92 -33.93 -7.31
CA ILE A 489 15.12 -32.70 -7.26
C ILE A 489 14.93 -32.15 -8.68
N GLY A 490 15.94 -32.18 -9.54
CA GLY A 490 15.84 -31.82 -10.95
C GLY A 490 14.72 -32.58 -11.68
N LEU A 491 14.59 -33.89 -11.45
CA LEU A 491 13.50 -34.71 -11.96
C LEU A 491 12.12 -34.28 -11.44
N ALA A 492 12.02 -33.98 -10.15
CA ALA A 492 10.77 -33.48 -9.56
C ALA A 492 10.36 -32.13 -10.18
N ILE A 493 11.31 -31.24 -10.46
CA ILE A 493 11.07 -29.95 -11.12
C ILE A 493 10.65 -30.14 -12.59
N ALA A 494 11.35 -31.00 -13.33
CA ALA A 494 10.98 -31.32 -14.71
C ALA A 494 9.55 -31.88 -14.81
N THR A 495 9.19 -32.78 -13.89
CA THR A 495 7.84 -33.34 -13.78
C THR A 495 6.80 -32.28 -13.48
N LYS A 496 7.11 -31.34 -12.57
CA LYS A 496 6.25 -30.18 -12.29
C LYS A 496 6.01 -29.35 -13.55
N TYR A 497 7.06 -28.94 -14.26
CA TYR A 497 6.92 -28.10 -15.47
C TYR A 497 6.11 -28.78 -16.57
N LEU A 498 6.25 -30.10 -16.76
CA LEU A 498 5.44 -30.85 -17.71
C LEU A 498 3.96 -30.91 -17.29
N THR A 499 3.70 -31.04 -15.99
CA THR A 499 2.34 -31.04 -15.44
C THR A 499 1.67 -29.69 -15.65
N GLU A 500 2.38 -28.59 -15.37
CA GLU A 500 1.89 -27.23 -15.61
C GLU A 500 1.63 -26.98 -17.09
N PHE A 501 2.57 -27.39 -17.95
CA PHE A 501 2.41 -27.23 -19.40
C PHE A 501 1.22 -28.04 -19.93
N LYS A 502 1.02 -29.27 -19.43
CA LYS A 502 -0.16 -30.08 -19.74
C LYS A 502 -1.46 -29.35 -19.37
N ALA A 503 -1.50 -28.71 -18.20
CA ALA A 503 -2.67 -27.95 -17.75
C ALA A 503 -2.95 -26.76 -18.69
N THR A 504 -1.92 -26.03 -19.12
CA THR A 504 -2.05 -24.92 -20.10
C THR A 504 -2.57 -25.42 -21.45
N LEU A 505 -2.12 -26.59 -21.92
CA LEU A 505 -2.60 -27.20 -23.15
C LEU A 505 -4.08 -27.62 -23.03
N ALA A 506 -4.48 -28.18 -21.88
CA ALA A 506 -5.85 -28.58 -21.62
C ALA A 506 -6.84 -27.39 -21.62
N GLN A 507 -6.42 -26.22 -21.13
CA GLN A 507 -7.22 -24.98 -21.23
C GLN A 507 -7.50 -24.56 -22.68
N ARG A 508 -6.62 -24.95 -23.61
CA ARG A 508 -6.79 -24.76 -25.06
C ARG A 508 -7.46 -25.96 -25.74
N GLN A 509 -8.07 -26.86 -24.96
CA GLN A 509 -8.71 -28.09 -25.41
C GLN A 509 -7.76 -29.06 -26.14
N LEU A 510 -6.44 -28.93 -25.94
CA LEU A 510 -5.44 -29.85 -26.50
C LEU A 510 -5.20 -31.00 -25.53
N LYS A 511 -5.38 -32.24 -26.00
CA LYS A 511 -5.09 -33.45 -25.24
C LYS A 511 -3.65 -33.86 -25.53
N VAL A 512 -2.78 -33.70 -24.54
CA VAL A 512 -1.36 -34.05 -24.66
C VAL A 512 -0.90 -34.82 -23.42
N ASP A 513 -0.30 -35.99 -23.63
CA ASP A 513 0.36 -36.78 -22.61
C ASP A 513 1.88 -36.77 -22.82
N PHE A 514 2.63 -36.75 -21.72
CA PHE A 514 4.08 -36.83 -21.70
C PHE A 514 4.49 -38.14 -21.04
N SER A 515 5.34 -38.92 -21.72
CA SER A 515 5.87 -40.14 -21.11
C SER A 515 6.86 -39.82 -19.96
N PRO A 516 7.05 -40.72 -18.98
CA PRO A 516 7.99 -40.51 -17.86
C PRO A 516 9.43 -40.19 -18.32
N GLU A 517 9.82 -40.70 -19.48
CA GLU A 517 11.12 -40.46 -20.10
C GLU A 517 11.32 -38.99 -20.47
N VAL A 518 10.25 -38.24 -20.76
CA VAL A 518 10.36 -36.79 -21.07
C VAL A 518 10.85 -36.03 -19.85
N ALA A 519 10.31 -36.32 -18.66
CA ALA A 519 10.75 -35.69 -17.41
C ALA A 519 12.21 -36.05 -17.11
N ARG A 520 12.58 -37.32 -17.30
CA ARG A 520 13.96 -37.78 -17.14
C ARG A 520 14.91 -37.10 -18.13
N TYR A 521 14.50 -36.91 -19.38
CA TYR A 521 15.29 -36.24 -20.40
C TYR A 521 15.58 -34.79 -20.00
N LEU A 522 14.53 -34.07 -19.59
CA LEU A 522 14.66 -32.70 -19.14
C LEU A 522 15.58 -32.57 -17.92
N ALA A 523 15.49 -33.52 -16.98
CA ALA A 523 16.35 -33.54 -15.81
C ALA A 523 17.80 -33.90 -16.17
N THR A 524 18.05 -34.99 -16.87
CA THR A 524 19.42 -35.45 -17.17
C THR A 524 20.18 -34.50 -18.10
N VAL A 525 19.50 -33.91 -19.09
CA VAL A 525 20.16 -33.03 -20.08
C VAL A 525 20.13 -31.57 -19.67
N GLY A 526 19.06 -31.12 -19.00
CA GLY A 526 18.86 -29.72 -18.63
C GLY A 526 19.29 -29.36 -17.21
N PHE A 527 19.63 -30.33 -16.36
CA PHE A 527 20.08 -30.03 -14.99
C PHE A 527 21.58 -29.74 -14.94
N ASP A 528 21.92 -28.64 -14.27
CA ASP A 528 23.29 -28.25 -13.97
C ASP A 528 23.37 -27.76 -12.53
N MET A 529 24.32 -28.28 -11.75
CA MET A 529 24.50 -27.86 -10.36
C MET A 529 24.83 -26.37 -10.22
N THR A 530 25.47 -25.75 -11.22
CA THR A 530 25.86 -24.34 -11.18
C THR A 530 24.70 -23.40 -11.54
N ASN A 531 23.86 -23.79 -12.49
CA ASN A 531 22.74 -23.00 -13.01
C ASN A 531 21.36 -23.40 -12.45
N GLY A 532 21.32 -24.46 -11.62
CA GLY A 532 20.12 -24.98 -10.99
C GLY A 532 19.09 -25.48 -12.01
N ALA A 533 17.81 -25.18 -11.77
CA ALA A 533 16.71 -25.63 -12.63
C ALA A 533 16.40 -24.73 -13.84
N ARG A 534 17.14 -23.62 -14.03
CA ARG A 534 16.92 -22.71 -15.17
C ARG A 534 17.09 -23.42 -16.54
N PRO A 535 18.12 -24.24 -16.78
CA PRO A 535 18.30 -24.87 -18.09
C PRO A 535 17.25 -25.96 -18.38
N ILE A 536 16.63 -26.56 -17.35
CA ILE A 536 15.47 -27.47 -17.52
C ILE A 536 14.30 -26.74 -18.20
N ALA A 537 13.97 -25.54 -17.73
CA ALA A 537 12.88 -24.74 -18.31
C ALA A 537 13.19 -24.30 -19.76
N TYR A 538 14.44 -23.92 -20.02
CA TYR A 538 14.91 -23.60 -21.37
C TYR A 538 14.78 -24.80 -22.31
N LEU A 539 15.26 -25.97 -21.90
CA LEU A 539 15.22 -27.20 -22.68
C LEU A 539 13.77 -27.64 -22.96
N LEU A 540 12.86 -27.48 -21.99
CA LEU A 540 11.43 -27.70 -22.19
C LEU A 540 10.88 -26.81 -23.32
N ASN A 541 11.20 -25.52 -23.30
CA ASN A 541 10.74 -24.60 -24.35
C ASN A 541 11.33 -24.96 -25.72
N GLU A 542 12.64 -25.20 -25.78
CA GLU A 542 13.39 -25.40 -27.03
C GLU A 542 13.10 -26.76 -27.69
N LYS A 543 13.02 -27.84 -26.91
CA LYS A 543 12.94 -29.21 -27.44
C LYS A 543 11.55 -29.82 -27.38
N ILE A 544 10.74 -29.46 -26.37
CA ILE A 544 9.41 -30.04 -26.19
C ILE A 544 8.33 -29.11 -26.77
N LYS A 545 8.24 -27.86 -26.29
CA LYS A 545 7.19 -26.93 -26.73
C LYS A 545 7.35 -26.58 -28.19
N ALA A 546 8.56 -26.28 -28.67
CA ALA A 546 8.79 -25.95 -30.06
C ALA A 546 8.47 -27.12 -31.00
N ALA A 547 8.84 -28.36 -30.62
CA ALA A 547 8.51 -29.54 -31.40
C ALA A 547 6.98 -29.74 -31.49
N LEU A 548 6.28 -29.62 -30.35
CA LEU A 548 4.83 -29.71 -30.31
C LEU A 548 4.17 -28.62 -31.16
N ALA A 549 4.63 -27.36 -31.03
CA ALA A 549 4.10 -26.25 -31.81
C ALA A 549 4.23 -26.49 -33.32
N ARG A 550 5.37 -27.01 -33.79
CA ARG A 550 5.56 -27.36 -35.21
C ARG A 550 4.56 -28.42 -35.68
N VAL A 551 4.33 -29.46 -34.88
CA VAL A 551 3.36 -30.52 -35.21
C VAL A 551 1.94 -29.95 -35.26
N LEU A 552 1.56 -29.10 -34.29
CA LEU A 552 0.23 -28.48 -34.26
C LEU A 552 0.00 -27.54 -35.45
N LEU A 553 1.02 -26.80 -35.89
CA LEU A 553 0.94 -25.90 -37.05
C LEU A 553 0.87 -26.61 -38.41
N GLN A 554 1.31 -27.88 -38.48
CA GLN A 554 1.22 -28.69 -39.69
C GLN A 554 -0.15 -29.36 -39.86
N GLN A 555 -1.00 -29.33 -38.83
CA GLN A 555 -2.34 -29.89 -38.83
C GLN A 555 -3.38 -28.82 -39.18
N ASP A 556 -4.48 -29.21 -39.81
CA ASP A 556 -5.61 -28.31 -40.03
C ASP A 556 -6.15 -27.78 -38.69
N ALA A 557 -6.36 -26.47 -38.58
CA ALA A 557 -6.78 -25.79 -37.36
C ALA A 557 -8.06 -26.40 -36.72
N THR A 558 -8.94 -26.99 -37.53
CA THR A 558 -10.19 -27.63 -37.11
C THR A 558 -10.02 -29.08 -36.65
N GLN A 559 -8.85 -29.68 -36.85
CA GLN A 559 -8.55 -31.07 -36.47
C GLN A 559 -7.61 -31.18 -35.28
N VAL A 560 -6.85 -30.13 -34.95
CA VAL A 560 -5.83 -30.16 -33.88
C VAL A 560 -6.40 -30.62 -32.52
N THR A 561 -7.64 -30.24 -32.19
CA THR A 561 -8.30 -30.62 -30.92
C THR A 561 -8.91 -32.01 -30.93
N LYS A 562 -8.96 -32.69 -32.09
CA LYS A 562 -9.51 -34.05 -32.23
C LYS A 562 -8.50 -35.14 -31.88
N TYR A 563 -7.21 -34.85 -32.05
CA TYR A 563 -6.14 -35.80 -31.78
C TYR A 563 -5.71 -35.80 -30.31
N HIS A 564 -5.25 -36.95 -29.84
CA HIS A 564 -4.53 -37.08 -28.59
C HIS A 564 -3.03 -37.20 -28.89
N TYR A 565 -2.26 -36.17 -28.54
CA TYR A 565 -0.81 -36.17 -28.76
C TYR A 565 -0.07 -36.86 -27.63
N LEU A 566 0.85 -37.76 -27.97
CA LEU A 566 1.75 -38.39 -27.02
C LEU A 566 3.19 -37.98 -27.32
N VAL A 567 3.82 -37.32 -26.36
CA VAL A 567 5.22 -36.90 -26.43
C VAL A 567 6.10 -37.92 -25.72
N ARG A 568 7.11 -38.43 -26.43
CA ARG A 568 8.05 -39.45 -25.94
C ARG A 568 9.48 -39.05 -26.25
N VAL A 569 10.42 -39.62 -25.50
CA VAL A 569 11.84 -39.53 -25.81
C VAL A 569 12.34 -40.92 -26.15
N VAL A 570 13.00 -41.05 -27.30
CA VAL A 570 13.62 -42.30 -27.77
C VAL A 570 15.11 -42.10 -28.02
N GLY A 571 15.87 -43.19 -28.04
CA GLY A 571 17.32 -43.18 -28.21
C GLY A 571 18.05 -43.64 -26.96
N ARG A 572 19.37 -43.48 -26.99
CA ARG A 572 20.34 -43.90 -25.99
C ARG A 572 20.62 -42.76 -25.04
N TRP A 573 20.51 -43.06 -23.75
CA TRP A 573 20.81 -42.14 -22.67
C TRP A 573 22.32 -41.93 -22.52
N PRO A 574 22.77 -40.73 -22.12
CA PRO A 574 24.14 -40.50 -21.67
C PRO A 574 24.53 -41.50 -20.56
N GLY A 575 25.74 -42.04 -20.61
CA GLY A 575 26.17 -43.09 -19.69
C GLY A 575 27.59 -43.61 -19.97
N VAL A 576 27.94 -44.74 -19.37
CA VAL A 576 29.19 -45.44 -19.68
C VAL A 576 28.87 -46.59 -20.62
N PHE A 577 29.43 -46.55 -21.82
CA PHE A 577 29.24 -47.58 -22.84
C PHE A 577 30.61 -48.12 -23.25
N GLN A 578 30.80 -49.44 -23.17
CA GLN A 578 32.08 -50.10 -23.48
C GLN A 578 33.29 -49.47 -22.75
N GLY A 579 33.10 -49.04 -21.49
CA GLY A 579 34.16 -48.41 -20.69
C GLY A 579 34.45 -46.94 -20.99
N GLN A 580 33.80 -46.33 -21.99
CA GLN A 580 33.91 -44.90 -22.30
C GLN A 580 32.66 -44.14 -21.86
N LYS A 581 32.85 -42.93 -21.32
CA LYS A 581 31.77 -42.06 -20.84
C LYS A 581 31.17 -41.30 -22.02
N ASP A 582 30.06 -41.81 -22.56
CA ASP A 582 29.24 -41.09 -23.52
C ASP A 582 28.41 -40.04 -22.78
N ARG A 583 28.83 -38.77 -22.92
CA ARG A 583 28.18 -37.65 -22.26
C ARG A 583 26.96 -37.11 -23.02
N PHE A 584 26.74 -37.55 -24.26
CA PHE A 584 25.79 -36.90 -25.16
C PHE A 584 24.58 -37.76 -25.47
N GLY A 585 24.75 -39.09 -25.58
CA GLY A 585 23.67 -39.97 -26.03
C GLY A 585 23.15 -39.57 -27.43
N ASP A 586 21.99 -40.10 -27.83
CA ASP A 586 21.33 -39.75 -29.11
C ASP A 586 19.80 -39.57 -28.95
N LEU A 587 19.40 -39.00 -27.83
CA LEU A 587 17.99 -38.81 -27.45
C LEU A 587 17.25 -37.86 -28.42
N LYS A 588 16.09 -38.31 -28.89
CA LYS A 588 15.17 -37.56 -29.78
C LYS A 588 13.78 -37.49 -29.18
N VAL A 589 13.16 -36.31 -29.27
CA VAL A 589 11.76 -36.09 -28.90
C VAL A 589 10.89 -36.49 -30.09
N ILE A 590 9.92 -37.38 -29.85
CA ILE A 590 8.93 -37.83 -30.82
C ILE A 590 7.55 -37.44 -30.33
N ILE A 591 6.69 -37.00 -31.26
CA ILE A 591 5.30 -36.62 -31.00
C ILE A 591 4.41 -37.43 -31.93
N GLU A 592 3.56 -38.27 -31.35
CA GLU A 592 2.58 -39.08 -32.07
C GLU A 592 1.19 -38.46 -31.89
N ALA A 593 0.46 -38.19 -32.98
CA ALA A 593 -0.96 -37.86 -32.91
C ALA A 593 -1.76 -39.18 -32.96
N ARG A 594 -2.64 -39.40 -31.99
CA ARG A 594 -3.48 -40.61 -31.86
C ARG A 594 -4.95 -40.29 -31.98
#